data_AF-A0A943P5G2-F1
#
_entry.id   AF-A0A943P5G2-F1
#
_cell.length_a   1.000
_cell.length_b   1.000
_cell.length_c   1.000
_cell.angle_alpha   90.00
_cell.angle_beta   90.00
_cell.angle_gamma   90.00
#
_symmetry.space_group_name_H-M   'P 1'
#
loop_
_entity.id
_entity.type
_entity.pdbx_description
1 polymer ?
#
loop_
_entity_poly.entity_id
_entity_poly.type
_entity_poly.pdbx_seq_one_letter_code
_entity_poly.pdbx_strand_id
1 'polypeptide(L)'
;MRDGYRFEFGAFDKPDEPKVQALKPLEEAAEVFGAWQLHDGIRQSQIMTARRAYRQSLIDECMDVVQAVVNLLDAEGFTQEDVDAAIERCNERNRERGRL
;
A
#
# COMPACT_ATOMS: atom_id res chain seq x y z
N MET A 1 12.66 16.69 -7.26
CA MET A 1 11.69 15.61 -6.95
C MET A 1 12.55 14.39 -6.68
N ARG A 2 12.51 13.76 -5.49
CA ARG A 2 13.29 12.53 -5.27
C ARG A 2 12.65 11.46 -6.15
N ASP A 3 13.41 10.90 -7.08
CA ASP A 3 12.98 9.80 -7.95
C ASP A 3 12.32 8.73 -7.07
N GLY A 4 10.98 8.70 -7.13
CA GLY A 4 10.15 7.85 -6.32
C GLY A 4 10.39 6.40 -6.72
N TYR A 5 10.45 5.53 -5.71
CA TYR A 5 10.63 4.09 -5.86
C TYR A 5 9.85 3.54 -7.06
N ARG A 6 10.56 2.96 -8.03
CA ARG A 6 9.94 2.20 -9.12
C ARG A 6 9.65 0.81 -8.57
N PHE A 7 8.41 0.57 -8.18
CA PHE A 7 7.98 -0.74 -7.71
C PHE A 7 7.63 -1.62 -8.91
N GLU A 8 8.28 -2.77 -9.04
CA GLU A 8 7.90 -3.82 -10.00
C GLU A 8 7.08 -4.87 -9.23
N PHE A 9 5.77 -4.87 -9.43
CA PHE A 9 4.83 -5.82 -8.82
C PHE A 9 4.37 -6.87 -9.84
N GLY A 10 4.04 -8.07 -9.35
CA GLY A 10 3.32 -9.07 -10.15
C GLY A 10 1.80 -8.84 -10.11
N ALA A 11 1.08 -9.42 -11.06
CA ALA A 11 -0.39 -9.42 -11.09
C ALA A 11 -0.97 -10.51 -10.17
N PHE A 12 -2.16 -10.27 -9.61
CA PHE A 12 -2.88 -11.28 -8.84
C PHE A 12 -3.50 -12.36 -9.74
N ASP A 13 -3.58 -13.59 -9.22
CA ASP A 13 -4.36 -14.65 -9.86
C ASP A 13 -5.86 -14.30 -9.78
N LYS A 14 -6.57 -14.42 -10.92
CA LYS A 14 -8.01 -14.11 -11.14
C LYS A 14 -8.32 -12.62 -11.39
N PRO A 15 -7.86 -12.06 -12.52
CA PRO A 15 -8.24 -10.71 -12.94
C PRO A 15 -9.74 -10.57 -13.23
N ASP A 16 -10.43 -11.67 -13.57
CA ASP A 16 -11.84 -11.67 -13.99
C ASP A 16 -12.87 -11.67 -12.84
N GLU A 17 -12.44 -11.43 -11.60
CA GLU A 17 -13.32 -11.32 -10.42
C GLU A 17 -13.28 -9.87 -9.85
N PRO A 18 -14.01 -8.89 -10.43
CA PRO A 18 -13.85 -7.47 -10.09
C PRO A 18 -14.10 -7.16 -8.61
N LYS A 19 -15.07 -7.85 -8.00
CA LYS A 19 -15.36 -7.68 -6.57
C LYS A 19 -14.19 -8.14 -5.69
N VAL A 20 -13.49 -9.21 -6.06
CA VAL A 20 -12.33 -9.70 -5.31
C VAL A 20 -11.18 -8.71 -5.43
N GLN A 21 -10.92 -8.20 -6.64
CA GLN A 21 -9.90 -7.16 -6.87
C GLN A 21 -10.20 -5.90 -6.06
N ALA A 22 -11.45 -5.44 -6.04
CA ALA A 22 -11.85 -4.25 -5.29
C ALA A 22 -11.81 -4.43 -3.76
N LEU A 23 -11.99 -5.65 -3.25
CA LEU A 23 -11.88 -5.95 -1.81
C LEU A 23 -10.44 -6.00 -1.33
N LYS A 24 -9.50 -6.41 -2.19
CA LYS A 24 -8.12 -6.69 -1.78
C LYS A 24 -7.42 -5.49 -1.12
N PRO A 25 -7.48 -4.24 -1.64
CA PRO A 25 -6.90 -3.09 -0.95
C PRO A 25 -7.43 -2.86 0.47
N LEU A 26 -8.69 -3.21 0.73
CA LEU A 26 -9.28 -3.11 2.07
C LEU A 26 -8.75 -4.21 3.00
N GLU A 27 -8.63 -5.44 2.49
CA GLU A 27 -8.05 -6.57 3.22
C GLU A 27 -6.60 -6.26 3.62
N GLU A 28 -5.75 -5.84 2.68
CA GLU A 28 -4.35 -5.51 2.97
C GLU A 28 -4.22 -4.33 3.95
N ALA A 29 -5.09 -3.32 3.84
CA ALA A 29 -5.10 -2.22 4.81
C ALA A 29 -5.47 -2.68 6.23
N ALA A 30 -6.33 -3.69 6.35
CA ALA A 30 -6.64 -4.31 7.63
C ALA A 30 -5.45 -5.14 8.15
N GLU A 31 -4.70 -5.81 7.28
CA GLU A 31 -3.49 -6.56 7.64
C GLU A 31 -2.36 -5.64 8.11
N VAL A 32 -2.16 -4.46 7.51
CA VAL A 32 -1.26 -3.41 8.03
C VAL A 32 -1.61 -3.03 9.47
N PHE A 33 -2.90 -2.82 9.76
CA PHE A 33 -3.34 -2.52 11.12
C PHE A 33 -3.12 -3.71 12.06
N GLY A 34 -3.38 -4.93 11.60
CA GLY A 34 -3.13 -6.17 12.34
C GLY A 34 -1.64 -6.34 12.70
N ALA A 35 -0.74 -6.13 11.75
CA ALA A 35 0.71 -6.17 11.95
C ALA A 35 1.18 -5.11 12.95
N TRP A 36 0.63 -3.90 12.88
CA TRP A 36 0.89 -2.87 13.90
C TRP A 36 0.39 -3.30 15.29
N GLN A 37 -0.85 -3.78 15.39
CA GLN A 37 -1.49 -4.15 16.65
C GLN A 37 -0.78 -5.34 17.32
N LEU A 38 -0.39 -6.36 16.54
CA LEU A 38 0.32 -7.54 17.02
C LEU A 38 1.65 -7.18 17.71
N HIS A 39 2.24 -6.06 17.31
CA HIS A 39 3.60 -5.70 17.67
C HIS A 39 3.74 -4.38 18.43
N ASP A 40 2.65 -3.70 18.75
CA ASP A 40 2.68 -2.40 19.45
C ASP A 40 3.43 -2.50 20.80
N GLY A 41 3.20 -3.60 21.54
CA GLY A 41 3.89 -3.88 22.81
C GLY A 41 5.38 -4.21 22.69
N ILE A 42 5.87 -4.61 21.51
CA ILE A 42 7.28 -4.96 21.27
C ILE A 42 8.00 -3.95 20.37
N ARG A 43 7.31 -2.92 19.89
CA ARG A 43 7.87 -1.85 19.02
C ARG A 43 9.08 -1.17 19.64
N GLN A 44 9.09 -1.04 20.96
CA GLN A 44 10.18 -0.46 21.76
C GLN A 44 11.05 -1.52 22.47
N SER A 45 10.87 -2.80 22.15
CA SER A 45 11.65 -3.88 22.75
C SER A 45 13.14 -3.65 22.55
N GLN A 46 13.96 -3.94 23.56
CA GLN A 46 15.42 -3.94 23.42
C GLN A 46 15.93 -5.19 22.69
N ILE A 47 15.05 -6.17 22.44
CA ILE A 47 15.37 -7.39 21.71
C ILE A 47 15.37 -7.09 20.21
N MET A 48 16.57 -7.06 19.62
CA MET A 48 16.76 -6.70 18.21
C MET A 48 16.00 -7.61 17.22
N THR A 49 15.90 -8.90 17.51
CA THR A 49 15.17 -9.86 16.67
C THR A 49 13.67 -9.56 16.63
N ALA A 50 13.07 -9.21 17.78
CA ALA A 50 11.67 -8.83 17.88
C ALA A 50 11.38 -7.55 17.08
N ARG A 51 12.25 -6.54 17.18
CA ARG A 51 12.10 -5.30 16.38
C ARG A 51 12.25 -5.55 14.89
N ARG A 52 13.18 -6.42 14.47
CA ARG A 52 13.36 -6.77 13.06
C ARG A 52 12.13 -7.46 12.50
N ALA A 53 11.57 -8.43 13.23
CA ALA A 53 10.34 -9.12 12.82
C ALA A 53 9.18 -8.12 12.65
N TYR A 54 8.98 -7.22 13.61
CA TYR A 54 7.97 -6.16 13.48
C TYR A 54 8.18 -5.28 12.25
N ARG A 55 9.40 -4.77 12.03
CA ARG A 55 9.67 -3.89 10.88
C ARG A 55 9.47 -4.60 9.55
N GLN A 56 9.79 -5.90 9.49
CA GLN A 56 9.60 -6.72 8.30
C GLN A 56 8.10 -6.96 8.04
N SER A 57 7.34 -7.43 9.03
CA SER A 57 5.90 -7.61 8.87
C SER A 57 5.22 -6.31 8.46
N LEU A 58 5.50 -5.20 9.15
CA LEU A 58 4.84 -3.93 8.81
C LEU A 58 5.17 -3.44 7.39
N ILE A 59 6.42 -3.58 6.92
CA ILE A 59 6.76 -3.15 5.55
C ILE A 59 6.16 -4.08 4.50
N ASP A 60 6.10 -5.39 4.76
CA ASP A 60 5.50 -6.36 3.86
C ASP A 60 4.01 -6.04 3.66
N GLU A 61 3.24 -5.90 4.73
CA GLU A 61 1.81 -5.53 4.63
C GLU A 61 1.60 -4.18 3.93
N CYS A 62 2.50 -3.21 4.14
CA CYS A 62 2.41 -1.93 3.44
C CYS A 62 2.65 -2.08 1.93
N MET A 63 3.55 -2.97 1.50
CA MET A 63 3.79 -3.23 0.09
C MET A 63 2.65 -4.03 -0.53
N ASP A 64 2.01 -4.93 0.22
CA ASP A 64 0.83 -5.66 -0.24
C ASP A 64 -0.35 -4.70 -0.51
N VAL A 65 -0.54 -3.66 0.32
CA VAL A 65 -1.50 -2.57 0.02
C VAL A 65 -1.18 -1.88 -1.29
N VAL A 66 0.10 -1.52 -1.51
CA VAL A 66 0.50 -0.83 -2.75
C VAL A 66 0.27 -1.74 -3.96
N GLN A 67 0.66 -3.01 -3.87
CA GLN A 67 0.43 -4.00 -4.93
C GLN A 67 -1.07 -4.18 -5.20
N ALA A 68 -1.90 -4.28 -4.18
CA ALA A 68 -3.35 -4.44 -4.33
C ALA A 68 -4.00 -3.24 -5.03
N VAL A 69 -3.56 -2.02 -4.72
CA VAL A 69 -4.02 -0.81 -5.41
C VAL A 69 -3.57 -0.80 -6.87
N VAL A 70 -2.30 -1.14 -7.15
CA VAL A 70 -1.78 -1.21 -8.52
C VAL A 70 -2.51 -2.25 -9.35
N ASN A 71 -2.75 -3.44 -8.79
CA ASN A 71 -3.49 -4.51 -9.47
C ASN A 71 -4.95 -4.15 -9.72
N LEU A 72 -5.61 -3.44 -8.80
CA LEU A 72 -6.96 -2.92 -9.02
C LEU A 72 -6.98 -1.88 -10.15
N LEU A 73 -6.00 -0.97 -10.20
CA LEU A 73 -5.92 0.03 -11.27
C LEU A 73 -5.72 -0.63 -12.65
N ASP A 74 -4.85 -1.64 -12.72
CA ASP A 74 -4.61 -2.42 -13.94
C ASP A 74 -5.87 -3.21 -14.35
N ALA A 75 -6.56 -3.86 -13.41
CA ALA A 75 -7.78 -4.63 -13.67
C ALA A 75 -8.94 -3.75 -14.18
N GLU A 76 -9.04 -2.50 -13.73
CA GLU A 76 -10.01 -1.52 -14.23
C GLU A 76 -9.55 -0.82 -15.53
N GLY A 77 -8.35 -1.12 -16.02
CA GLY A 77 -7.82 -0.61 -17.28
C GLY A 77 -7.27 0.81 -17.23
N PHE A 78 -6.90 1.32 -16.05
CA PHE A 78 -6.27 2.63 -15.92
C PHE A 78 -4.85 2.62 -16.47
N THR A 79 -4.51 3.67 -17.21
CA THR A 79 -3.16 3.86 -17.74
C THR A 79 -2.26 4.58 -16.73
N GLN A 80 -0.95 4.56 -16.96
CA GLN A 80 -0.02 5.36 -16.18
C GLN A 80 -0.35 6.86 -16.25
N GLU A 81 -0.81 7.36 -17.40
CA GLU A 81 -1.22 8.76 -17.57
C GLU A 81 -2.42 9.12 -16.68
N ASP A 82 -3.40 8.21 -16.54
CA ASP A 82 -4.54 8.39 -15.64
C ASP A 82 -4.10 8.49 -14.18
N VAL A 83 -3.15 7.63 -13.78
CA VAL A 83 -2.57 7.59 -12.43
C VAL A 83 -1.79 8.86 -12.13
N ASP A 84 -0.94 9.31 -13.04
CA ASP A 84 -0.14 10.53 -12.89
C ASP A 84 -1.05 11.75 -12.74
N ALA A 85 -2.07 11.87 -13.60
CA ALA A 85 -3.07 12.94 -13.49
C ALA A 85 -3.85 12.88 -12.16
N ALA A 86 -4.17 11.67 -11.66
CA ALA A 86 -4.82 11.50 -10.37
C ALA A 86 -3.93 11.91 -9.18
N ILE A 87 -2.63 11.62 -9.25
CA ILE A 87 -1.62 12.04 -8.26
C ILE A 87 -1.53 13.56 -8.20
N GLU A 88 -1.50 14.24 -9.34
CA GLU A 88 -1.48 15.72 -9.39
C GLU A 88 -2.70 16.32 -8.69
N ARG A 89 -3.91 15.85 -9.03
CA ARG A 89 -5.16 16.28 -8.37
C ARG A 89 -5.16 15.95 -6.87
N CYS A 90 -4.55 14.83 -6.47
CA CYS A 90 -4.43 14.45 -5.05
C CYS A 90 -3.52 15.43 -4.29
N ASN A 91 -2.38 15.78 -4.88
CA ASN A 91 -1.43 16.72 -4.30
C ASN A 91 -2.03 18.12 -4.18
N GLU A 92 -2.76 18.58 -5.18
CA GLU A 92 -3.49 19.86 -5.12
C GLU A 92 -4.47 19.89 -3.95
N ARG A 93 -5.37 18.89 -3.84
CA ARG A 93 -6.29 18.78 -2.69
C ARG A 93 -5.58 18.72 -1.35
N ASN A 94 -4.41 18.10 -1.26
CA ASN A 94 -3.64 18.03 -0.02
C ASN A 94 -2.99 19.39 0.34
N ARG A 95 -2.53 20.17 -0.64
CA ARG A 95 -2.06 21.55 -0.42
C ARG A 95 -3.21 22.45 0.04
N GLU A 96 -4.38 22.37 -0.59
CA GLU A 96 -5.59 23.10 -0.17
C GLU A 96 -6.00 22.78 1.28
N ARG A 97 -5.78 21.54 1.71
CA ARG A 97 -6.04 21.07 3.08
C ARG A 97 -4.90 21.35 4.07
N GLY A 98 -3.79 21.95 3.63
CA GLY A 98 -2.61 22.21 4.47
C GLY A 98 -1.87 20.96 4.95
N ARG A 99 -1.96 19.85 4.19
CA ARG A 99 -1.28 18.57 4.50
C ARG A 99 0.05 18.40 3.78
N LEU A 100 0.31 19.24 2.76
CA LEU A 100 1.53 19.33 1.96
C LEU A 100 1.98 20.79 1.84
#